data_AF-A0A0G0KUC9-F1
#
_entry.id   AF-A0A0G0KUC9-F1
#
_cell.length_a   1.000
_cell.length_b   1.000
_cell.length_c   1.000
_cell.angle_alpha   90.00
_cell.angle_beta   90.00
_cell.angle_gamma   90.00
#
_symmetry.space_group_name_H-M   'P 1'
#
loop_
_entity.id
_entity.type
_entity.pdbx_description
1 polymer ?
#
loop_
_entity_poly.entity_id
_entity_poly.type
_entity_poly.pdbx_seq_one_letter_code
_entity_poly.pdbx_strand_id
1 'polypeptide(L)'
;RKAQVNAASGVKNSCGSSPLEGWQVKVNANNYVIQVKCVDSTYDNRTENIEGASVTSFPSSNPILFKVLNQGTNITETTTITMTGYGTVKNIVVTSTGEIL
;
A
#
# COMPACT_ATOMS: atom_id res chain seq x y z
N ARG A 1 3.12 -0.07 5.83
CA ARG A 1 2.69 0.46 7.16
C ARG A 1 2.10 1.87 7.08
N LYS A 2 2.76 2.88 6.48
CA LYS A 2 2.20 4.25 6.43
C LYS A 2 0.79 4.33 5.80
N ALA A 3 0.56 3.69 4.64
CA ALA A 3 -0.77 3.65 4.03
C ALA A 3 -1.83 2.98 4.92
N GLN A 4 -1.51 1.85 5.56
CA GLN A 4 -2.39 1.16 6.51
C GLN A 4 -2.80 2.07 7.69
N VAL A 5 -1.85 2.77 8.31
CA VAL A 5 -2.13 3.71 9.41
C VAL A 5 -2.98 4.89 8.93
N ASN A 6 -2.66 5.45 7.78
CA ASN A 6 -3.45 6.55 7.22
C ASN A 6 -4.88 6.11 6.92
N ALA A 7 -5.09 4.91 6.38
CA ALA A 7 -6.42 4.36 6.14
C ALA A 7 -7.19 4.14 7.45
N ALA A 8 -6.56 3.59 8.48
CA ALA A 8 -7.17 3.40 9.80
C ALA A 8 -7.61 4.73 10.45
N SER A 9 -6.91 5.83 10.18
CA SER A 9 -7.28 7.16 10.70
C SER A 9 -8.58 7.71 10.10
N GLY A 10 -8.98 7.27 8.91
CA GLY A 10 -10.18 7.75 8.22
C GLY A 10 -10.15 9.23 7.81
N VAL A 11 -9.00 9.91 7.97
CA VAL A 11 -8.87 11.34 7.72
C VAL A 11 -8.91 11.65 6.22
N LYS A 12 -9.86 12.49 5.80
CA LYS A 12 -10.17 12.82 4.39
C LYS A 12 -9.40 14.01 3.81
N ASN A 13 -8.18 14.28 4.28
CA ASN A 13 -7.48 15.56 4.01
C ASN A 13 -7.43 16.00 2.53
N SER A 14 -7.53 15.06 1.58
CA SER A 14 -7.35 15.33 0.15
C SER A 14 -8.52 14.87 -0.74
N CYS A 15 -9.63 14.36 -0.19
CA CYS A 15 -10.78 13.87 -0.98
C CYS A 15 -11.88 14.91 -1.25
N GLY A 16 -11.76 16.14 -0.71
CA GLY A 16 -12.82 17.15 -0.83
C GLY A 16 -14.18 16.61 -0.35
N SER A 17 -15.20 16.69 -1.21
CA SER A 17 -16.54 16.14 -0.96
C SER A 17 -16.67 14.64 -1.25
N SER A 18 -15.75 14.05 -2.01
CA SER A 18 -15.82 12.63 -2.36
C SER A 18 -15.54 11.74 -1.15
N PRO A 19 -16.21 10.58 -1.02
CA PRO A 19 -15.88 9.63 0.03
C PRO A 19 -14.44 9.12 -0.10
N LEU A 20 -13.76 8.97 1.04
CA LEU A 20 -12.46 8.33 1.13
C LEU A 20 -12.66 6.81 1.13
N GLU A 21 -12.07 6.12 0.18
CA GLU A 21 -12.06 4.65 0.15
C GLU A 21 -10.89 4.10 0.96
N GLY A 22 -9.75 4.79 0.92
CA GLY A 22 -8.57 4.37 1.67
C GLY A 22 -7.27 4.94 1.13
N TRP A 23 -6.19 4.19 1.37
CA TRP A 23 -4.84 4.55 0.95
C TRP A 23 -4.20 3.38 0.22
N GLN A 24 -3.71 3.63 -0.99
CA GLN A 24 -3.12 2.61 -1.82
C GLN A 24 -1.59 2.71 -1.85
N VAL A 25 -0.93 1.56 -1.95
CA VAL A 25 0.51 1.43 -2.16
C VAL A 25 0.73 0.73 -3.49
N LYS A 26 1.31 1.46 -4.45
CA LYS A 26 1.85 0.87 -5.67
C LYS A 26 3.30 0.49 -5.45
N VAL A 27 3.61 -0.78 -5.57
CA VAL A 27 4.97 -1.30 -5.40
C VAL A 27 5.62 -1.46 -6.77
N ASN A 28 6.79 -0.86 -6.98
CA ASN A 28 7.61 -1.04 -8.18
C ASN A 28 8.96 -1.65 -7.77
N ALA A 29 9.79 -2.00 -8.75
CA ALA A 29 11.07 -2.68 -8.48
C ALA A 29 11.98 -1.87 -7.53
N ASN A 30 12.11 -0.56 -7.75
CA ASN A 30 13.09 0.27 -7.04
C ASN A 30 12.46 1.40 -6.21
N ASN A 31 11.13 1.46 -6.16
CA ASN A 31 10.41 2.47 -5.38
C ASN A 31 9.00 1.98 -5.05
N TYR A 32 8.32 2.69 -4.18
CA TYR A 32 6.89 2.54 -3.97
C TYR A 32 6.22 3.91 -3.91
N VAL A 33 4.95 3.94 -4.29
CA VAL A 33 4.14 5.16 -4.29
C VAL A 33 2.96 4.95 -3.35
N ILE A 34 2.80 5.87 -2.41
CA ILE A 34 1.62 5.95 -1.54
C ILE A 34 0.69 7.02 -2.10
N GLN A 35 -0.60 6.69 -2.25
CA GLN A 35 -1.62 7.59 -2.74
C GLN A 35 -2.90 7.47 -1.90
N VAL A 36 -3.61 8.59 -1.70
CA VAL A 36 -4.97 8.53 -1.17
C VAL A 36 -5.94 8.15 -2.29
N LYS A 37 -6.86 7.24 -2.02
CA LYS A 37 -7.90 6.77 -2.95
C LYS A 37 -9.25 7.25 -2.46
N CYS A 38 -9.86 8.13 -3.24
CA CYS A 38 -11.25 8.52 -3.12
C CYS A 38 -12.05 7.75 -4.19
N VAL A 39 -13.38 7.75 -4.08
CA VAL A 39 -14.26 6.99 -5.01
C VAL A 39 -13.89 7.26 -6.49
N ASP A 40 -13.81 8.53 -6.87
CA ASP A 40 -13.64 8.93 -8.28
C ASP A 40 -12.21 9.36 -8.65
N SER A 41 -11.27 9.31 -7.71
CA SER A 41 -9.96 9.94 -7.91
C SER A 41 -8.88 9.43 -6.95
N THR A 42 -7.63 9.72 -7.30
CA THR A 42 -6.46 9.47 -6.45
C THR A 42 -5.66 10.75 -6.29
N TYR A 43 -5.32 11.10 -5.06
CA TYR A 43 -4.55 12.31 -4.74
C TYR A 43 -3.32 11.97 -3.90
N ASP A 44 -2.49 12.99 -3.61
CA ASP A 44 -1.26 12.93 -2.80
C ASP A 44 -0.36 11.74 -3.11
N ASN A 45 0.52 11.92 -4.10
CA ASN A 45 1.54 10.94 -4.45
C ASN A 45 2.83 11.20 -3.67
N ARG A 46 3.14 10.30 -2.74
CA ARG A 46 4.48 10.26 -2.15
C ARG A 46 5.23 9.06 -2.71
N THR A 47 6.27 9.35 -3.48
CA THR A 47 7.20 8.34 -3.98
C THR A 47 8.35 8.19 -3.01
N GLU A 48 8.68 6.95 -2.68
CA GLU A 48 9.77 6.57 -1.78
C GLU A 48 10.68 5.59 -2.52
N ASN A 49 11.96 5.93 -2.61
CA ASN A 49 12.94 5.08 -3.27
C ASN A 49 13.38 3.94 -2.33
N ILE A 50 13.66 2.79 -2.92
CA ILE A 50 14.24 1.64 -2.23
C ILE A 50 15.72 1.62 -2.60
N GLU A 51 16.56 2.21 -1.74
CA GLU A 51 18.00 2.29 -2.00
C GLU A 51 18.70 0.98 -1.63
N GLY A 52 19.52 0.47 -2.55
CA GLY A 52 20.33 -0.74 -2.39
C GLY A 52 19.55 -2.05 -2.20
N ALA A 53 18.25 -2.03 -2.44
CA ALA A 53 17.41 -3.21 -2.55
C ALA A 53 16.42 -3.06 -3.72
N SER A 54 15.81 -4.15 -4.12
CA SER A 54 14.75 -4.17 -5.12
C SER A 54 13.66 -5.17 -4.74
N VAL A 55 12.45 -4.90 -5.21
CA VAL A 55 11.32 -5.82 -5.13
C VAL A 55 11.47 -6.86 -6.24
N THR A 56 11.49 -8.13 -5.86
CA THR A 56 11.65 -9.27 -6.77
C THR A 56 10.40 -10.15 -6.85
N SER A 57 9.48 -10.04 -5.89
CA SER A 57 8.13 -10.60 -5.98
C SER A 57 7.11 -9.51 -5.67
N PHE A 58 6.13 -9.38 -6.57
CA PHE A 58 5.07 -8.38 -6.48
C PHE A 58 3.78 -8.99 -5.92
N PRO A 59 2.93 -8.16 -5.30
CA PRO A 59 1.66 -8.64 -4.78
C PRO A 59 0.71 -9.00 -5.93
N SER A 60 -0.21 -9.94 -5.67
CA SER A 60 -1.22 -10.39 -6.64
C SER A 60 -2.17 -9.27 -7.07
N SER A 61 -2.38 -8.27 -6.21
CA SER A 61 -2.98 -6.99 -6.58
C SER A 61 -1.97 -5.86 -6.34
N ASN A 62 -1.71 -5.06 -7.37
CA ASN A 62 -0.84 -3.89 -7.31
C ASN A 62 -1.50 -2.77 -8.12
N PRO A 63 -1.92 -1.66 -7.49
CA PRO A 63 -1.67 -1.26 -6.11
C PRO A 63 -2.50 -2.02 -5.06
N ILE A 64 -1.95 -2.15 -3.85
CA ILE A 64 -2.68 -2.64 -2.67
C ILE A 64 -3.40 -1.46 -2.03
N LEU A 65 -4.72 -1.48 -2.01
CA LEU A 65 -5.58 -0.52 -1.31
C LEU A 65 -5.86 -1.01 0.11
N PHE A 66 -5.42 -0.25 1.11
CA PHE A 66 -5.86 -0.38 2.49
C PHE A 66 -7.12 0.47 2.68
N LYS A 67 -8.23 -0.17 3.02
CA LYS A 67 -9.53 0.49 3.16
C LYS A 67 -9.64 1.19 4.50
N VAL A 68 -10.44 2.25 4.54
CA VAL A 68 -10.66 3.03 5.77
C VAL A 68 -11.21 2.19 6.92
N LEU A 69 -10.98 2.65 8.16
CA LEU A 69 -11.61 2.11 9.36
C LEU A 69 -11.46 0.58 9.52
N ASN A 70 -10.30 0.04 9.14
CA ASN A 70 -9.99 -1.39 9.21
C ASN A 70 -10.93 -2.30 8.40
N GLN A 71 -11.50 -1.80 7.30
CA GLN A 71 -12.28 -2.64 6.36
C GLN A 71 -11.40 -3.59 5.50
N GLY A 72 -10.16 -3.83 5.92
CA GLY A 72 -9.21 -4.69 5.23
C GLY A 72 -8.61 -4.04 3.98
N THR A 73 -8.43 -4.86 2.94
CA THR A 73 -7.76 -4.45 1.69
C THR A 73 -8.56 -4.83 0.45
N ASN A 74 -8.01 -4.56 -0.74
CA ASN A 74 -8.53 -5.05 -2.01
C ASN A 74 -7.97 -6.42 -2.45
N ILE A 75 -6.97 -6.97 -1.75
CA ILE A 75 -6.45 -8.31 -2.07
C ILE A 75 -7.43 -9.38 -1.55
N THR A 76 -7.66 -10.41 -2.35
CA THR A 76 -8.58 -11.52 -2.02
C THR A 76 -7.92 -12.57 -1.14
N GLU A 77 -6.61 -12.73 -1.27
CA GLU A 77 -5.79 -13.67 -0.51
C GLU A 77 -4.53 -12.97 0.00
N THR A 78 -3.92 -13.54 1.04
CA THR A 78 -2.64 -13.08 1.57
C THR A 78 -1.60 -13.04 0.45
N THR A 79 -0.86 -11.95 0.38
CA THR A 79 0.16 -11.74 -0.64
C THR A 79 1.51 -11.42 0.00
N THR A 80 2.59 -11.86 -0.64
CA THR A 80 3.95 -11.66 -0.15
C THR A 80 4.71 -10.78 -1.13
N ILE A 81 5.22 -9.66 -0.62
CA ILE A 81 6.17 -8.81 -1.33
C ILE A 81 7.56 -9.25 -0.90
N THR A 82 8.37 -9.71 -1.86
CA THR A 82 9.76 -10.11 -1.58
C THR A 82 10.68 -9.00 -2.05
N MET A 83 11.55 -8.57 -1.14
CA MET A 83 12.60 -7.60 -1.39
C MET A 83 13.96 -8.26 -1.21
N THR A 84 14.89 -7.96 -2.12
CA THR A 84 16.27 -8.44 -2.06
C THR A 84 17.23 -7.27 -2.14
N GLY A 85 18.21 -7.23 -1.25
CA GLY A 85 19.23 -6.19 -1.23
C GLY A 85 20.27 -6.47 -0.16
N TYR A 86 21.50 -5.98 -0.37
CA TYR A 86 22.60 -6.15 0.59
C TYR A 86 22.81 -7.62 1.05
N GLY A 87 22.67 -8.57 0.11
CA GLY A 87 22.79 -10.01 0.42
C GLY A 87 21.68 -10.60 1.28
N THR A 88 20.60 -9.84 1.53
CA THR A 88 19.48 -10.24 2.39
C THR A 88 18.18 -10.32 1.60
N VAL A 89 17.32 -11.25 1.98
CA VAL A 89 15.94 -11.38 1.49
C VAL A 89 14.99 -10.96 2.62
N LYS A 90 14.04 -10.08 2.31
CA LYS A 90 12.97 -9.68 3.23
C LYS A 90 11.62 -9.97 2.60
N ASN A 91 10.79 -10.72 3.31
CA ASN A 91 9.40 -10.95 2.94
C ASN A 91 8.52 -10.02 3.76
N ILE A 92 7.62 -9.32 3.09
CA ILE A 92 6.57 -8.52 3.71
C ILE A 92 5.26 -9.20 3.35
N VAL A 93 4.53 -9.69 4.34
CA VAL A 93 3.27 -10.38 4.12
C VAL A 93 2.12 -9.42 4.40
N VAL A 94 1.19 -9.31 3.46
CA VAL A 94 -0.02 -8.48 3.60
C VAL A 94 -1.24 -9.39 3.51
N THR A 95 -2.11 -9.34 4.52
CA THR A 95 -3.33 -10.14 4.57
C THR A 95 -4.52 -9.38 3.96
N SER A 96 -5.58 -10.11 3.57
CA SER A 96 -6.83 -9.50 3.11
C SER A 96 -7.51 -8.63 4.18
N THR A 97 -7.29 -8.95 5.46
CA THR A 97 -7.73 -8.16 6.62
C THR A 97 -6.91 -6.89 6.85
N GLY A 98 -5.85 -6.67 6.06
CA GLY A 98 -5.02 -5.47 6.11
C GLY A 98 -3.93 -5.49 7.16
N GLU A 99 -3.59 -6.65 7.72
CA GLU A 99 -2.43 -6.83 8.58
C GLU A 99 -1.14 -6.89 7.74
N ILE A 100 -0.03 -6.45 8.36
CA ILE A 100 1.30 -6.50 7.75
C ILE A 100 2.24 -7.22 8.71
N LEU A 101 2.76 -8.37 8.28
CA LEU A 101 3.68 -9.23 9.04
C LEU A 101 5.11 -9.08 8.52
#